data_AF-A0A0L8HIZ0-F1
#
_entry.id   AF-A0A0L8HIZ0-F1
#
_cell.length_a   1.000
_cell.length_b   1.000
_cell.length_c   1.000
_cell.angle_alpha   90.00
_cell.angle_beta   90.00
_cell.angle_gamma   90.00
#
_symmetry.space_group_name_H-M   'P 1'
#
loop_
_entity.id
_entity.type
_entity.pdbx_description
1 polymer ?
#
loop_
_entity_poly.entity_id
_entity_poly.type
_entity_poly.pdbx_seq_one_letter_code
_entity_poly.pdbx_strand_id
1 'polypeptide(L)'
;SECHEIFRSQLKTSGTFTSPGFPSRYPELVSCRYIFEAVGDKRIKIKFEYFELEGNSDAGCKFDFVDIFEIDHMGFKTFLNRLCGAEIPGPIISIQPKIEMFFKSDYTKSLRGFLGHYEFIDDALVCSLSIYFLNYKILNSLATDEHDHDDDNKNNNSYNGNKDDDDNDNDYDNNNNHHLPFHHLTTESLLVQETYSTKHKVHLLPMTSVQSAYCTIADATQAYTGDMLFSKILE
;
A
#
# COMPACT_ATOMS: atom_id res chain seq x y z
N SER A 1 -29.39 -1.34 -22.81
CA SER A 1 -29.54 -2.71 -22.26
C SER A 1 -28.79 -2.81 -20.94
N GLU A 2 -29.18 -3.71 -20.06
CA GLU A 2 -28.53 -3.89 -18.75
C GLU A 2 -27.78 -5.22 -18.70
N CYS A 3 -26.62 -5.24 -18.03
CA CYS A 3 -25.91 -6.48 -17.75
C CYS A 3 -25.35 -6.50 -16.33
N HIS A 4 -25.19 -7.70 -15.79
CA HIS A 4 -24.79 -7.92 -14.40
C HIS A 4 -23.98 -9.20 -14.27
N GLU A 5 -22.74 -9.08 -13.81
CA GLU A 5 -21.83 -10.19 -13.60
C GLU A 5 -21.24 -10.14 -12.19
N ILE A 6 -21.13 -11.30 -11.53
CA ILE A 6 -20.60 -11.41 -10.17
C ILE A 6 -19.49 -12.47 -10.16
N PHE A 7 -18.32 -12.07 -9.70
CA PHE A 7 -17.13 -12.90 -9.51
C PHE A 7 -16.88 -13.08 -8.01
N ARG A 8 -16.78 -14.31 -7.54
CA ARG A 8 -16.58 -14.64 -6.11
C ARG A 8 -15.31 -15.45 -5.92
N SER A 9 -14.49 -15.08 -4.94
CA SER A 9 -13.25 -15.79 -4.61
C SER A 9 -13.46 -17.26 -4.20
N GLN A 10 -14.65 -17.57 -3.70
CA GLN A 10 -15.07 -18.93 -3.33
C GLN A 10 -15.34 -19.83 -4.54
N LEU A 11 -15.64 -19.24 -5.71
CA LEU A 11 -15.99 -19.99 -6.92
C LEU A 11 -14.78 -20.13 -7.86
N LYS A 12 -14.03 -19.04 -8.03
CA LYS A 12 -12.86 -19.01 -8.92
C LYS A 12 -11.84 -18.01 -8.41
N THR A 13 -10.57 -18.36 -8.47
CA THR A 13 -9.47 -17.52 -7.99
C THR A 13 -9.05 -16.44 -8.98
N SER A 14 -9.28 -16.63 -10.27
CA SER A 14 -8.96 -15.65 -11.31
C SER A 14 -9.78 -15.87 -12.58
N GLY A 15 -9.81 -14.87 -13.46
CA GLY A 15 -10.50 -14.99 -14.74
C GLY A 15 -10.45 -13.70 -15.54
N THR A 16 -11.28 -13.65 -16.57
CA THR A 16 -11.42 -12.51 -17.47
C THR A 16 -12.84 -11.96 -17.43
N PHE A 17 -12.98 -10.68 -17.75
CA PHE A 17 -14.26 -10.00 -17.94
C PHE A 17 -14.12 -9.01 -19.10
N THR A 18 -15.22 -8.73 -19.80
CA THR A 18 -15.20 -7.90 -21.01
C THR A 18 -16.41 -6.99 -21.08
N SER A 19 -16.27 -5.84 -21.75
CA SER A 19 -17.44 -5.07 -22.17
C SER A 19 -18.32 -5.91 -23.10
N PRO A 20 -19.65 -5.67 -23.15
CA PRO A 20 -20.53 -6.37 -24.07
C PRO A 20 -20.04 -6.23 -25.52
N GLY A 21 -20.04 -7.32 -26.28
CA GLY A 21 -19.66 -7.30 -27.70
C GLY A 21 -18.16 -7.39 -27.99
N PHE A 22 -17.28 -7.27 -26.99
CA PHE A 22 -15.83 -7.43 -27.19
C PHE A 22 -15.49 -8.79 -27.85
N PRO A 23 -14.60 -8.87 -28.87
CA PRO A 23 -13.69 -7.83 -29.37
C PRO A 23 -14.29 -6.92 -30.46
N SER A 24 -15.60 -6.98 -30.70
CA SER A 24 -16.31 -5.98 -31.49
C SER A 24 -16.65 -4.76 -30.63
N ARG A 25 -17.27 -3.74 -31.23
CA ARG A 25 -17.66 -2.53 -30.49
C ARG A 25 -18.76 -2.84 -29.47
N TYR A 26 -18.72 -2.16 -28.32
CA TYR A 26 -19.83 -2.24 -27.36
C TYR A 26 -21.11 -1.61 -27.94
N PRO A 27 -22.30 -1.98 -27.45
CA PRO A 27 -23.53 -1.31 -27.86
C PRO A 27 -23.66 0.08 -27.21
N GLU A 28 -24.43 0.96 -27.85
CA GLU A 28 -24.87 2.24 -27.29
C GLU A 28 -25.92 2.01 -26.19
N LEU A 29 -26.05 2.95 -25.26
CA LEU A 29 -27.03 2.96 -24.17
C LEU A 29 -26.99 1.68 -23.31
N VAL A 30 -25.79 1.16 -23.02
CA VAL A 30 -25.62 0.03 -22.12
C VAL A 30 -25.27 0.48 -20.71
N SER A 31 -25.68 -0.31 -19.73
CA SER A 31 -25.34 -0.12 -18.32
C SER A 31 -25.05 -1.48 -17.71
N CYS A 32 -23.79 -1.69 -17.35
CA CYS A 32 -23.25 -2.98 -16.98
C CYS A 32 -22.55 -2.91 -15.63
N ARG A 33 -22.87 -3.85 -14.74
CA ARG A 33 -22.24 -3.97 -13.42
C ARG A 33 -21.42 -5.25 -13.34
N TYR A 34 -20.16 -5.10 -12.93
CA TYR A 34 -19.27 -6.21 -12.61
C TYR A 34 -18.93 -6.11 -11.13
N ILE A 35 -19.31 -7.12 -10.36
CA ILE A 35 -19.09 -7.17 -8.92
C ILE A 35 -18.05 -8.24 -8.62
N PHE A 36 -16.96 -7.84 -8.00
CA PHE A 36 -15.91 -8.74 -7.52
C PHE A 36 -16.02 -8.82 -6.01
N GLU A 37 -16.20 -10.02 -5.46
CA GLU A 37 -16.35 -10.23 -4.02
C GLU A 37 -15.29 -11.22 -3.51
N ALA A 38 -14.38 -10.68 -2.70
CA ALA A 38 -13.43 -11.45 -1.92
C ALA A 38 -14.04 -11.86 -0.57
N VAL A 39 -13.67 -13.05 -0.12
CA VAL A 39 -14.06 -13.62 1.17
C VAL A 39 -12.80 -14.08 1.89
N GLY A 40 -12.76 -13.88 3.21
CA GLY A 40 -11.60 -14.15 4.05
C GLY A 40 -10.50 -13.12 3.82
N ASP A 41 -9.25 -13.53 4.06
CA ASP A 41 -8.07 -12.67 3.96
C ASP A 41 -7.59 -12.55 2.50
N LYS A 42 -8.49 -12.17 1.59
CA LYS A 42 -8.20 -12.01 0.16
C LYS A 42 -8.50 -10.61 -0.32
N ARG A 43 -7.68 -10.13 -1.26
CA ARG A 43 -7.86 -8.88 -1.98
C ARG A 43 -8.19 -9.13 -3.44
N ILE A 44 -8.77 -8.13 -4.08
CA ILE A 44 -9.19 -8.18 -5.48
C ILE A 44 -8.15 -7.41 -6.28
N LYS A 45 -7.57 -8.05 -7.29
CA LYS A 45 -6.64 -7.43 -8.23
C LYS A 45 -7.27 -7.43 -9.61
N ILE A 46 -7.36 -6.25 -10.22
CA ILE A 46 -7.94 -6.06 -11.56
C ILE A 46 -6.89 -5.41 -12.47
N LYS A 47 -6.76 -5.94 -13.68
CA LYS A 47 -5.87 -5.42 -14.72
C LYS A 47 -6.59 -5.39 -16.04
N PHE A 48 -6.45 -4.32 -16.80
CA PHE A 48 -6.91 -4.28 -18.17
C PHE A 48 -5.81 -4.75 -19.12
N GLU A 49 -6.15 -5.67 -20.01
CA GLU A 49 -5.30 -6.03 -21.16
C GLU A 49 -5.59 -5.10 -22.34
N TYR A 50 -6.86 -4.71 -22.50
CA TYR A 50 -7.29 -3.78 -23.53
C TYR A 50 -8.33 -2.82 -22.94
N PHE A 51 -8.26 -1.54 -23.32
CA PHE A 51 -9.20 -0.52 -22.87
C PHE A 51 -9.34 0.58 -23.94
N GLU A 52 -10.55 0.81 -24.43
CA GLU A 52 -10.87 1.87 -25.39
C GLU A 52 -12.35 2.26 -25.28
N LEU A 53 -12.64 3.42 -24.67
CA LEU A 53 -13.98 4.00 -24.51
C LEU A 53 -14.04 5.43 -25.07
N GLU A 54 -15.22 5.89 -25.50
CA GLU A 54 -15.37 7.29 -25.87
C GLU A 54 -15.16 8.19 -24.65
N GLY A 55 -14.20 9.10 -24.74
CA GLY A 55 -14.04 10.13 -23.74
C GLY A 55 -12.62 10.67 -23.70
N ASN A 56 -12.47 11.72 -22.90
CA ASN A 56 -11.19 12.25 -22.49
C ASN A 56 -11.12 12.17 -20.96
N SER A 57 -10.13 11.43 -20.45
CA SER A 57 -9.85 11.28 -19.02
C SER A 57 -9.61 12.62 -18.34
N ASP A 58 -8.85 13.52 -18.97
CA ASP A 58 -8.54 14.86 -18.46
C ASP A 58 -9.79 15.76 -18.38
N ALA A 59 -10.83 15.43 -19.15
CA ALA A 59 -12.11 16.14 -19.16
C ALA A 59 -13.19 15.47 -18.30
N GLY A 60 -12.82 14.44 -17.51
CA GLY A 60 -13.72 13.76 -16.56
C GLY A 60 -14.67 12.74 -17.17
N CYS A 61 -14.37 12.20 -18.37
CA CYS A 61 -15.10 11.08 -18.97
C CYS A 61 -16.62 11.29 -19.05
N LYS A 62 -17.03 12.32 -19.81
CA LYS A 62 -18.42 12.78 -19.88
C LYS A 62 -19.36 11.90 -20.72
N PHE A 63 -18.80 11.10 -21.63
CA PHE A 63 -19.55 10.25 -22.56
C PHE A 63 -19.62 8.83 -21.99
N ASP A 64 -18.71 7.97 -22.41
CA ASP A 64 -18.65 6.58 -21.97
C ASP A 64 -17.62 6.43 -20.86
N PHE A 65 -17.93 5.61 -19.86
CA PHE A 65 -17.06 5.47 -18.71
C PHE A 65 -17.23 4.15 -17.97
N VAL A 66 -16.18 3.77 -17.24
CA VAL A 66 -16.24 2.81 -16.14
C VAL A 66 -16.03 3.54 -14.83
N ASP A 67 -17.04 3.58 -13.99
CA ASP A 67 -16.89 3.97 -12.58
C ASP A 67 -16.44 2.77 -11.76
N ILE A 68 -15.50 2.98 -10.86
CA ILE A 68 -14.99 1.96 -9.95
C ILE A 68 -15.30 2.39 -8.53
N PHE A 69 -15.88 1.47 -7.77
CA PHE A 69 -16.20 1.66 -6.37
C PHE A 69 -15.66 0.52 -5.53
N GLU A 70 -15.25 0.85 -4.31
CA GLU A 70 -15.03 -0.11 -3.25
C GLU A 70 -16.24 -0.15 -2.33
N ILE A 71 -16.54 -1.36 -1.82
CA ILE A 71 -17.64 -1.55 -0.88
C ILE A 71 -17.10 -2.31 0.34
N ASP A 72 -17.20 -1.68 1.51
CA ASP A 72 -16.72 -2.24 2.76
C ASP A 72 -17.64 -3.36 3.30
N HIS A 73 -17.26 -3.95 4.44
CA HIS A 73 -18.06 -5.00 5.09
C HIS A 73 -19.43 -4.53 5.57
N MET A 74 -19.62 -3.23 5.81
CA MET A 74 -20.90 -2.63 6.19
C MET A 74 -21.76 -2.26 4.98
N GLY A 75 -21.23 -2.39 3.77
CA GLY A 75 -21.90 -2.01 2.53
C GLY A 75 -21.73 -0.53 2.16
N PHE A 76 -20.85 0.21 2.83
CA PHE A 76 -20.55 1.59 2.46
C PHE A 76 -19.77 1.61 1.14
N LYS A 77 -20.25 2.40 0.19
CA LYS A 77 -19.72 2.47 -1.18
C LYS A 77 -18.88 3.74 -1.37
N THR A 78 -17.60 3.56 -1.63
CA THR A 78 -16.61 4.63 -1.87
C THR A 78 -16.25 4.67 -3.35
N PHE A 79 -16.35 5.83 -3.98
CA PHE A 79 -15.88 6.03 -5.35
C PHE A 79 -14.35 6.09 -5.38
N LEU A 80 -13.74 5.31 -6.28
CA LEU A 80 -12.29 5.31 -6.46
C LEU A 80 -11.87 6.12 -7.68
N ASN A 81 -12.41 5.79 -8.85
CA ASN A 81 -11.98 6.40 -10.10
C ASN A 81 -13.05 6.25 -11.20
N ARG A 82 -12.96 7.10 -12.21
CA ARG A 82 -13.70 7.02 -13.46
C ARG A 82 -12.72 6.90 -14.62
N LEU A 83 -12.94 5.91 -15.48
CA LEU A 83 -12.04 5.57 -16.58
C LEU A 83 -12.74 5.73 -17.94
N CYS A 84 -12.04 6.30 -18.92
CA CYS A 84 -12.43 6.38 -20.33
C CYS A 84 -11.20 6.65 -21.21
N GLY A 85 -11.40 6.80 -22.53
CA GLY A 85 -10.30 6.98 -23.47
C GLY A 85 -9.62 5.65 -23.83
N ALA A 86 -8.40 5.71 -24.35
CA ALA A 86 -7.65 4.56 -24.85
C ALA A 86 -6.39 4.24 -24.03
N GLU A 87 -6.13 4.99 -22.96
CA GLU A 87 -5.03 4.69 -22.04
C GLU A 87 -5.41 3.48 -21.18
N ILE A 88 -4.52 2.49 -21.11
CA ILE A 88 -4.71 1.32 -20.26
C ILE A 88 -4.44 1.73 -18.81
N PRO A 89 -5.45 1.66 -17.91
CA PRO A 89 -5.25 2.01 -16.51
C PRO A 89 -4.26 1.08 -15.83
N GLY A 90 -3.56 1.60 -14.81
CA GLY A 90 -2.75 0.79 -13.91
C GLY A 90 -3.57 -0.29 -13.20
N PRO A 91 -2.90 -1.31 -12.61
CA PRO A 91 -3.60 -2.33 -11.83
C PRO A 91 -4.34 -1.72 -10.63
N ILE A 92 -5.55 -2.20 -10.40
CA ILE A 92 -6.33 -1.88 -9.20
C ILE A 92 -6.15 -3.02 -8.21
N ILE A 93 -5.81 -2.71 -6.96
CA ILE A 93 -5.74 -3.67 -5.86
C ILE A 93 -6.67 -3.17 -4.76
N SER A 94 -7.69 -3.96 -4.42
CA SER A 94 -8.75 -3.51 -3.52
C SER A 94 -8.27 -3.43 -2.08
N ILE A 95 -8.57 -2.38 -1.33
CA ILE A 95 -8.46 -2.34 0.13
C ILE A 95 -9.67 -3.06 0.74
N GLN A 96 -10.85 -2.86 0.13
CA GLN A 96 -12.11 -3.42 0.60
C GLN A 96 -12.39 -4.83 0.04
N PRO A 97 -13.27 -5.62 0.68
CA PRO A 97 -13.61 -6.98 0.23
C PRO A 97 -14.39 -7.02 -1.08
N LYS A 98 -14.90 -5.88 -1.56
CA LYS A 98 -15.70 -5.81 -2.78
C LYS A 98 -15.28 -4.64 -3.67
N ILE A 99 -15.20 -4.91 -4.97
CA ILE A 99 -15.16 -3.89 -6.01
C ILE A 99 -16.43 -4.00 -6.85
N GLU A 100 -17.08 -2.86 -7.10
CA GLU A 100 -18.10 -2.72 -8.13
C GLU A 100 -17.57 -1.85 -9.26
N MET A 101 -17.55 -2.39 -10.47
CA MET A 101 -17.30 -1.63 -11.69
C MET A 101 -18.62 -1.40 -12.42
N PHE A 102 -18.91 -0.15 -12.75
CA PHE A 102 -20.10 0.26 -13.48
C PHE A 102 -19.73 0.88 -14.83
N PHE A 103 -19.91 0.11 -15.90
CA PHE A 103 -19.73 0.58 -17.27
C PHE A 103 -21.03 1.18 -17.79
N LYS A 104 -20.96 2.39 -18.36
CA LYS A 104 -22.07 3.06 -19.03
C LYS A 104 -21.63 3.64 -20.37
N SER A 105 -22.46 3.45 -21.40
CA SER A 105 -22.32 4.13 -22.69
C SER A 105 -23.50 5.07 -22.98
N ASP A 106 -23.26 6.11 -23.78
CA ASP A 106 -24.28 7.03 -24.25
C ASP A 106 -24.92 6.59 -25.60
N TYR A 107 -25.60 7.51 -26.29
CA TYR A 107 -26.34 7.22 -27.51
C TYR A 107 -25.50 7.32 -28.79
N THR A 108 -24.19 7.54 -28.70
CA THR A 108 -23.30 7.65 -29.87
C THR A 108 -21.97 6.93 -29.68
N LYS A 109 -21.24 6.76 -30.80
CA LYS A 109 -19.79 6.52 -30.86
C LYS A 109 -19.26 5.40 -29.94
N SER A 110 -19.74 4.19 -30.19
CA SER A 110 -19.12 3.04 -29.55
C SER A 110 -17.74 2.67 -30.13
N LEU A 111 -16.83 2.29 -29.23
CA LEU A 111 -15.49 1.78 -29.50
C LEU A 111 -15.37 0.30 -29.10
N ARG A 112 -14.17 -0.29 -29.17
CA ARG A 112 -13.98 -1.73 -28.92
C ARG A 112 -14.24 -2.12 -27.46
N GLY A 113 -14.14 -1.19 -26.51
CA GLY A 113 -14.43 -1.46 -25.11
C GLY A 113 -13.23 -2.00 -24.36
N PHE A 114 -13.44 -3.00 -23.50
CA PHE A 114 -12.38 -3.50 -22.63
C PHE A 114 -12.34 -5.03 -22.51
N LEU A 115 -11.13 -5.53 -22.29
CA LEU A 115 -10.82 -6.88 -21.79
C LEU A 115 -9.98 -6.71 -20.54
N GLY A 116 -10.48 -7.23 -19.43
CA GLY A 116 -9.80 -7.23 -18.15
C GLY A 116 -9.61 -8.62 -17.59
N HIS A 117 -8.63 -8.73 -16.71
CA HIS A 117 -8.30 -9.90 -15.89
C HIS A 117 -8.51 -9.55 -14.43
N TYR A 118 -9.08 -10.49 -13.68
CA TYR A 118 -9.20 -10.39 -12.23
C TYR A 118 -8.51 -11.56 -11.55
N GLU A 119 -8.01 -11.32 -10.35
CA GLU A 119 -7.40 -12.30 -9.46
C GLU A 119 -7.77 -11.99 -8.02
N PHE A 120 -8.14 -13.01 -7.24
CA PHE A 120 -8.28 -12.93 -5.80
C PHE A 120 -6.98 -13.39 -5.16
N ILE A 121 -6.19 -12.43 -4.67
CA ILE A 121 -4.86 -12.66 -4.10
C ILE A 121 -4.93 -12.74 -2.58
N ASP A 122 -4.06 -13.53 -1.96
CA ASP A 122 -4.01 -13.63 -0.49
C ASP A 122 -3.40 -12.35 0.10
N ASP A 123 -4.13 -11.71 1.03
CA ASP A 123 -3.78 -10.43 1.65
C ASP A 123 -2.50 -10.54 2.48
N ALA A 124 -2.27 -11.68 3.13
CA ALA A 124 -1.06 -11.94 3.91
C ALA A 124 0.23 -11.68 3.12
N LEU A 125 0.28 -12.05 1.83
CA LEU A 125 1.45 -11.85 0.99
C LEU A 125 1.63 -10.38 0.58
N VAL A 126 0.53 -9.66 0.32
CA VAL A 126 0.55 -8.23 -0.03
C VAL A 126 1.01 -7.42 1.17
N CYS A 127 0.45 -7.72 2.33
CA CYS A 127 0.71 -7.01 3.57
C CYS A 127 2.13 -7.21 4.10
N SER A 128 2.67 -8.45 4.03
CA SER A 128 4.07 -8.70 4.40
C SER A 128 5.04 -7.90 3.53
N LEU A 129 4.75 -7.72 2.24
CA LEU A 129 5.58 -6.90 1.35
C LEU A 129 5.43 -5.40 1.66
N SER A 130 4.21 -4.90 1.84
CA SER A 130 3.97 -3.49 2.18
C SER A 130 4.64 -3.09 3.49
N ILE A 131 4.54 -3.92 4.53
CA ILE A 131 5.20 -3.68 5.82
C ILE A 131 6.72 -3.74 5.66
N TYR A 132 7.25 -4.70 4.91
CA TYR A 132 8.68 -4.78 4.63
C TYR A 132 9.21 -3.51 3.95
N PHE A 133 8.51 -3.00 2.92
CA PHE A 133 8.90 -1.77 2.23
C PHE A 133 8.78 -0.52 3.11
N LEU A 134 7.75 -0.42 3.95
CA LEU A 134 7.61 0.68 4.92
C LEU A 134 8.75 0.65 5.94
N ASN A 135 9.04 -0.52 6.52
CA ASN A 135 10.16 -0.69 7.45
C ASN A 135 11.50 -0.32 6.79
N TYR A 136 11.73 -0.75 5.54
CA TYR A 136 12.94 -0.39 4.79
C TYR A 136 13.06 1.12 4.57
N LYS A 137 11.98 1.80 4.19
CA LYS A 137 11.96 3.27 4.03
C LYS A 137 12.22 3.99 5.34
N ILE A 138 11.60 3.55 6.44
CA ILE A 138 11.80 4.13 7.78
C ILE A 138 13.26 3.95 8.21
N LEU A 139 13.83 2.75 8.07
CA LEU A 139 15.23 2.49 8.41
C LEU A 139 16.19 3.38 7.63
N ASN A 140 15.94 3.60 6.34
CA ASN A 140 16.78 4.50 5.54
C ASN A 140 16.60 5.98 5.91
N SER A 141 15.40 6.41 6.31
CA SER A 141 15.15 7.77 6.79
C SER A 141 15.82 8.04 8.14
N LEU A 142 15.84 7.05 9.04
CA LEU A 142 16.53 7.15 10.31
C LEU A 142 18.06 7.15 10.13
N ALA A 143 18.57 6.47 9.09
CA ALA A 143 20.01 6.44 8.78
C ALA A 143 20.54 7.76 8.19
N THR A 144 19.68 8.62 7.64
CA THR A 144 20.09 9.93 7.08
C THR A 144 20.12 11.07 8.09
N ASP A 145 19.54 10.90 9.29
CA ASP A 145 19.51 11.95 10.32
C ASP A 145 20.79 12.01 11.20
N GLU A 146 21.73 11.06 11.04
CA GLU A 146 22.95 11.00 11.86
C GLU A 146 24.18 11.73 11.26
N HIS A 147 24.05 12.50 10.16
CA HIS A 147 25.23 13.07 9.50
C HIS A 147 25.32 14.60 9.31
N ASP A 148 24.40 15.40 9.86
CA ASP A 148 24.53 16.88 9.85
C ASP A 148 24.57 17.46 11.27
N HIS A 149 25.65 17.19 12.01
CA HIS A 149 26.09 18.07 13.10
C HIS A 149 27.54 17.76 13.49
N ASP A 150 28.50 18.23 12.71
CA ASP A 150 29.85 18.52 13.22
C ASP A 150 30.58 19.46 12.25
N ASP A 151 30.27 20.76 12.36
CA ASP A 151 31.18 21.82 11.96
C ASP A 151 30.94 23.01 12.89
N ASP A 152 31.68 23.04 14.00
CA ASP A 152 32.29 24.24 14.60
C ASP A 152 32.77 23.97 16.03
N ASN A 153 34.02 23.54 16.20
CA ASN A 153 34.87 24.10 17.26
C ASN A 153 36.37 23.86 17.04
N LYS A 154 37.02 24.83 16.40
CA LYS A 154 38.47 25.04 16.52
C LYS A 154 38.78 25.55 17.92
N ASN A 155 39.68 24.89 18.66
CA ASN A 155 40.60 25.65 19.50
C ASN A 155 41.94 24.95 19.79
N ASN A 156 42.98 25.76 19.70
CA ASN A 156 44.40 25.46 19.81
C ASN A 156 44.81 25.03 21.23
N ASN A 157 45.84 24.18 21.37
CA ASN A 157 47.12 24.64 21.97
C ASN A 157 48.27 23.62 21.89
N SER A 158 49.46 24.23 21.86
CA SER A 158 50.79 23.70 21.62
C SER A 158 51.52 23.28 22.90
N TYR A 159 52.57 22.47 22.71
CA TYR A 159 53.81 22.29 23.50
C TYR A 159 53.97 21.19 24.58
N ASN A 160 54.89 20.27 24.23
CA ASN A 160 56.06 19.72 24.94
C ASN A 160 55.96 18.90 26.25
N GLY A 161 56.66 17.76 26.25
CA GLY A 161 57.40 17.24 27.42
C GLY A 161 57.53 15.72 27.53
N ASN A 162 58.62 15.14 27.02
CA ASN A 162 59.14 13.84 27.48
C ASN A 162 59.94 14.07 28.78
N LYS A 163 59.75 13.26 29.83
CA LYS A 163 60.79 12.43 30.49
C LYS A 163 60.52 12.05 31.97
N ASP A 164 60.98 10.83 32.26
CA ASP A 164 61.58 10.30 33.49
C ASP A 164 60.71 9.47 34.47
N ASP A 165 61.34 8.36 34.87
CA ASP A 165 60.87 7.15 35.52
C ASP A 165 60.76 7.24 37.07
N ASP A 166 60.05 6.25 37.62
CA ASP A 166 60.26 5.52 38.89
C ASP A 166 59.16 5.57 40.00
N ASP A 167 58.57 4.38 40.17
CA ASP A 167 58.12 3.65 41.38
C ASP A 167 56.85 3.99 42.19
N ASN A 168 55.90 3.03 42.09
CA ASN A 168 54.99 2.42 43.07
C ASN A 168 54.14 3.31 44.02
N ASP A 169 52.81 3.29 43.87
CA ASP A 169 51.92 2.33 44.56
C ASP A 169 50.44 2.51 44.15
N ASN A 170 49.65 1.45 44.34
CA ASN A 170 48.24 1.22 43.99
C ASN A 170 47.24 2.39 44.24
N ASP A 171 46.31 2.67 43.30
CA ASP A 171 44.84 2.46 43.42
C ASP A 171 44.03 3.11 42.26
N TYR A 172 42.94 2.43 41.85
CA TYR A 172 41.76 2.86 41.04
C TYR A 172 41.82 3.44 39.60
N ASP A 173 40.85 2.93 38.82
CA ASP A 173 40.25 3.36 37.53
C ASP A 173 40.99 3.09 36.21
N ASN A 174 40.55 2.02 35.51
CA ASN A 174 40.80 1.85 34.08
C ASN A 174 39.46 1.87 33.31
N ASN A 175 39.20 3.01 32.67
CA ASN A 175 38.21 3.16 31.62
C ASN A 175 38.63 2.31 30.41
N ASN A 176 37.93 1.20 30.19
CA ASN A 176 37.83 0.62 28.86
C ASN A 176 36.44 0.87 28.32
N ASN A 177 36.39 1.80 27.35
CA ASN A 177 35.31 1.91 26.38
C ASN A 177 35.08 0.53 25.76
N HIS A 178 34.09 -0.18 26.30
CA HIS A 178 33.54 -1.33 25.63
C HIS A 178 32.77 -0.84 24.41
N HIS A 179 33.41 -1.01 23.26
CA HIS A 179 32.76 -1.32 22.01
C HIS A 179 31.67 -2.37 22.29
N LEU A 180 30.41 -1.92 22.39
CA LEU A 180 29.27 -2.81 22.57
C LEU A 180 28.91 -3.38 21.19
N PRO A 181 28.80 -4.72 21.05
CA PRO A 181 28.56 -5.35 19.78
C PRO A 181 27.10 -5.16 19.37
N PHE A 182 26.91 -5.00 18.06
CA PHE A 182 25.62 -5.09 17.37
C PHE A 182 24.79 -6.27 17.90
N HIS A 183 23.72 -5.98 18.62
CA HIS A 183 22.63 -6.93 18.81
C HIS A 183 21.72 -6.86 17.59
N HIS A 184 21.81 -7.91 16.79
CA HIS A 184 20.87 -8.29 15.75
C HIS A 184 19.45 -8.28 16.34
N LEU A 185 18.66 -7.24 16.06
CA LEU A 185 17.23 -7.24 16.34
C LEU A 185 16.58 -8.22 15.36
N THR A 186 16.37 -9.45 15.81
CA THR A 186 15.51 -10.40 15.11
C THR A 186 14.08 -9.89 15.20
N THR A 187 13.34 -10.04 14.10
CA THR A 187 11.96 -9.60 13.88
C THR A 187 10.95 -10.09 14.92
N GLU A 188 11.32 -11.06 15.77
CA GLU A 188 10.51 -11.49 16.91
C GLU A 188 10.40 -10.42 18.03
N SER A 189 11.33 -9.46 18.08
CA SER A 189 11.41 -8.48 19.18
C SER A 189 10.27 -7.45 19.15
N LEU A 190 9.69 -7.15 17.97
CA LEU A 190 8.56 -6.22 17.85
C LEU A 190 7.23 -6.83 18.32
N LEU A 191 7.08 -8.17 18.30
CA LEU A 191 5.86 -8.84 18.74
C LEU A 191 5.69 -8.86 20.27
N VAL A 192 6.78 -8.67 21.03
CA VAL A 192 6.77 -8.82 22.49
C VAL A 192 6.49 -7.50 23.21
N GLN A 193 6.82 -6.34 22.60
CA GLN A 193 6.77 -5.06 23.30
C GLN A 193 5.37 -4.53 23.64
N GLU A 194 4.28 -5.05 23.04
CA GLU A 194 2.92 -4.63 23.40
C GLU A 194 2.26 -5.43 24.54
N THR A 195 2.96 -6.37 25.17
CA THR A 195 2.38 -7.18 26.27
C THR A 195 2.91 -6.84 27.66
N TYR A 196 2.85 -5.56 28.06
CA TYR A 196 2.84 -5.20 29.48
C TYR A 196 1.90 -4.02 29.74
N SER A 197 0.62 -4.32 29.98
CA SER A 197 -0.23 -3.46 30.80
C SER A 197 -1.20 -4.30 31.62
N THR A 198 -1.25 -4.02 32.91
CA THR A 198 -1.92 -4.81 33.93
C THR A 198 -3.44 -4.62 33.88
N LYS A 199 -4.17 -5.74 34.07
CA LYS A 199 -5.63 -5.82 34.28
C LYS A 199 -6.52 -5.28 33.15
N HIS A 200 -6.68 -6.04 32.07
CA HIS A 200 -7.99 -6.37 31.51
C HIS A 200 -7.89 -7.65 30.68
N LYS A 201 -8.93 -8.49 30.72
CA LYS A 201 -8.99 -9.76 30.00
C LYS A 201 -9.15 -9.44 28.51
N VAL A 202 -8.03 -9.35 27.78
CA VAL A 202 -8.03 -9.13 26.33
C VAL A 202 -8.58 -10.39 25.66
N HIS A 203 -9.64 -10.23 24.88
CA HIS A 203 -10.15 -11.30 24.03
C HIS A 203 -9.14 -11.46 22.88
N LEU A 204 -8.35 -12.54 22.90
CA LEU A 204 -7.41 -12.85 21.83
C LEU A 204 -8.18 -13.03 20.53
N LEU A 205 -8.08 -12.04 19.64
CA LEU A 205 -8.57 -12.17 18.27
C LEU A 205 -7.63 -13.14 17.51
N PRO A 206 -8.14 -13.96 16.58
CA PRO A 206 -7.31 -14.88 15.81
C PRO A 206 -6.23 -14.13 15.04
N MET A 207 -5.01 -14.67 14.94
CA MET A 207 -3.85 -14.04 14.28
C MET A 207 -4.14 -13.48 12.88
N THR A 208 -5.07 -14.08 12.14
CA THR A 208 -5.54 -13.60 10.83
C THR A 208 -6.21 -12.23 10.89
N SER A 209 -7.01 -11.99 11.92
CA SER A 209 -7.70 -10.69 12.12
C SER A 209 -6.77 -9.57 12.58
N VAL A 210 -5.69 -9.92 13.27
CA VAL A 210 -4.64 -8.96 13.68
C VAL A 210 -3.84 -8.53 12.46
N GLN A 211 -3.44 -9.48 11.61
CA GLN A 211 -2.74 -9.18 10.36
C GLN A 211 -3.57 -8.24 9.47
N SER A 212 -4.85 -8.58 9.22
CA SER A 212 -5.77 -7.76 8.42
C SER A 212 -5.94 -6.33 8.96
N ALA A 213 -5.97 -6.16 10.29
CA ALA A 213 -6.03 -4.83 10.91
C ALA A 213 -4.77 -4.00 10.66
N TYR A 214 -3.57 -4.60 10.78
CA TYR A 214 -2.31 -3.93 10.43
C TYR A 214 -2.24 -3.57 8.95
N CYS A 215 -2.75 -4.42 8.06
CA CYS A 215 -2.80 -4.11 6.62
C CYS A 215 -3.68 -2.90 6.33
N THR A 216 -4.85 -2.82 7.00
CA THR A 216 -5.75 -1.67 6.88
C THR A 216 -5.08 -0.37 7.35
N ILE A 217 -4.32 -0.44 8.45
CA ILE A 217 -3.56 0.71 8.98
C ILE A 217 -2.40 1.09 8.03
N ALA A 218 -1.66 0.12 7.50
CA ALA A 218 -0.55 0.37 6.57
C ALA A 218 -1.06 0.97 5.24
N ASP A 219 -2.18 0.48 4.72
CA ASP A 219 -2.79 1.01 3.51
C ASP A 219 -3.38 2.42 3.75
N ALA A 220 -3.98 2.68 4.92
CA ALA A 220 -4.43 4.01 5.31
C ALA A 220 -3.26 5.01 5.39
N THR A 221 -2.14 4.61 6.00
CA THR A 221 -0.94 5.49 6.07
C THR A 221 -0.33 5.75 4.69
N GLN A 222 -0.37 4.80 3.76
CA GLN A 222 0.03 5.03 2.36
C GLN A 222 -0.91 6.01 1.63
N ALA A 223 -2.22 5.92 1.84
CA ALA A 223 -3.18 6.87 1.26
C ALA A 223 -2.94 8.30 1.79
N TYR A 224 -2.76 8.45 3.11
CA TYR A 224 -2.48 9.76 3.74
C TYR A 224 -1.14 10.36 3.31
N THR A 225 -0.10 9.54 3.11
CA THR A 225 1.20 10.01 2.64
C THR A 225 1.18 10.36 1.14
N GLY A 226 0.39 9.64 0.34
CA GLY A 226 0.14 9.95 -1.07
C GLY A 226 -0.55 11.32 -1.27
N ASP A 227 -1.56 11.63 -0.46
CA ASP A 227 -2.26 12.92 -0.49
C ASP A 227 -1.36 14.09 -0.05
N MET A 228 -0.48 13.88 0.95
CA MET A 228 0.52 14.89 1.32
C MET A 228 1.56 15.13 0.21
N LEU A 229 1.95 14.09 -0.53
CA LEU A 229 2.87 14.22 -1.67
C LEU A 229 2.22 14.93 -2.86
N PHE A 230 0.93 14.71 -3.13
CA PHE A 230 0.22 15.43 -4.19
C PHE A 230 0.00 16.92 -3.85
N SER A 231 -0.17 17.27 -2.58
CA SER A 231 -0.27 18.67 -2.15
C SER A 231 1.03 19.49 -2.27
N LYS A 232 2.18 18.84 -2.52
CA LYS A 232 3.50 19.49 -2.67
C LYS A 232 4.01 19.56 -4.11
N ILE A 233 3.26 19.06 -5.10
CA ILE A 233 3.66 19.06 -6.52
C ILE A 233 2.91 20.13 -7.35
N LEU A 234 2.06 20.95 -6.71
CA LEU A 234 1.30 22.03 -7.37
C LEU A 234 1.68 23.45 -6.90
N GLU A 235 2.96 23.69 -6.61
CA GLU A 235 3.53 25.05 -6.51
C GLU A 235 4.40 25.40 -7.73
#